data_AF-A0A3A0UME8-F1
#
_entry.id   AF-A0A3A0UME8-F1
#
_cell.length_a   1.000
_cell.length_b   1.000
_cell.length_c   1.000
_cell.angle_alpha   90.00
_cell.angle_beta   90.00
_cell.angle_gamma   90.00
#
_symmetry.space_group_name_H-M   'P 1'
#
loop_
_entity.id
_entity.type
_entity.pdbx_description
1 polymer ?
#
loop_
_entity_poly.entity_id
_entity_poly.type
_entity_poly.pdbx_seq_one_letter_code
_entity_poly.pdbx_strand_id
1 'polypeptide(L)' 'ILGLVVGESYRNQGLAGKLLDHLEHLAIEHERQGITLTCKASLISFYEQYSYLNYGVSESKHGSIQWFNLVKNLD' A
#
# COMPACT_ATOMS: atom_id res chain seq x y z
N ILE A 1 -1.16 10.81 3.54
CA ILE A 1 -0.60 9.83 4.51
C ILE A 1 0.80 9.48 4.05
N LEU A 2 1.78 9.40 4.96
CA LEU A 2 3.20 9.14 4.61
C LEU A 2 3.63 7.67 4.78
N GLY A 3 2.87 6.88 5.54
CA GLY A 3 3.13 5.45 5.72
C GLY A 3 2.02 4.76 6.50
N LEU A 4 1.94 3.43 6.36
CA LEU A 4 1.00 2.57 7.07
C LEU A 4 1.80 1.42 7.67
N VAL A 5 1.75 1.29 9.00
CA VAL A 5 2.64 0.41 9.75
C VAL A 5 1.87 -0.31 10.85
N VAL A 6 2.14 -1.60 10.99
CA VAL A 6 1.71 -2.39 12.15
C VAL A 6 2.92 -2.59 13.06
N GLY A 7 2.78 -2.18 14.32
CA GLY A 7 3.80 -2.37 15.35
C GLY A 7 4.15 -3.85 15.50
N GLU A 8 5.42 -4.16 15.77
CA GLU A 8 5.96 -5.52 15.69
C GLU A 8 5.17 -6.54 16.52
N SER A 9 4.84 -6.19 17.77
CA SER A 9 4.04 -7.02 18.69
C SER A 9 2.59 -7.28 18.23
N TYR A 10 2.13 -6.57 17.19
CA TYR A 10 0.75 -6.64 16.68
C TYR A 10 0.66 -7.19 15.25
N ARG A 11 1.79 -7.63 14.67
CA ARG A 11 1.81 -8.23 13.32
C ARG A 11 1.17 -9.61 13.31
N ASN A 12 0.85 -10.10 12.10
CA ASN A 12 0.24 -11.42 11.86
C ASN A 12 -1.16 -11.62 12.47
N GLN A 13 -1.87 -10.53 12.76
CA GLN A 13 -3.23 -10.53 13.31
C GLN A 13 -4.27 -9.97 12.32
N GLY A 14 -3.90 -9.86 11.03
CA GLY A 14 -4.75 -9.27 9.98
C GLY A 14 -4.92 -7.75 10.06
N LEU A 15 -4.24 -7.06 10.98
CA LEU A 15 -4.39 -5.61 11.18
C LEU A 15 -3.96 -4.78 9.97
N ALA A 16 -2.94 -5.22 9.22
CA ALA A 16 -2.50 -4.50 8.03
C ALA A 16 -3.61 -4.41 6.98
N GLY A 17 -4.34 -5.52 6.75
CA GLY A 17 -5.51 -5.54 5.88
C GLY A 17 -6.61 -4.60 6.36
N LYS A 18 -6.98 -4.68 7.64
CA LYS A 18 -8.00 -3.80 8.23
C LYS A 18 -7.65 -2.31 8.08
N LEU A 19 -6.37 -1.96 8.20
CA LEU A 19 -5.91 -0.59 7.99
C LEU A 19 -5.99 -0.18 6.51
N LEU A 20 -5.68 -1.09 5.58
CA LEU A 20 -5.82 -0.83 4.13
C LEU A 20 -7.30 -0.67 3.74
N ASP A 21 -8.18 -1.54 4.24
CA ASP A 21 -9.62 -1.46 3.99
C ASP A 21 -10.19 -0.13 4.53
N HIS A 22 -9.80 0.25 5.75
CA HIS A 22 -10.23 1.53 6.31
C HIS A 22 -9.70 2.73 5.51
N LEU A 23 -8.45 2.66 5.04
CA LEU A 23 -7.86 3.69 4.18
C LEU A 23 -8.61 3.82 2.85
N GLU A 24 -8.98 2.70 2.24
CA GLU A 24 -9.80 2.64 1.03
C GLU A 24 -11.16 3.27 1.24
N HIS A 25 -11.86 2.91 2.32
CA HIS A 25 -13.15 3.51 2.65
C HIS A 25 -13.04 5.04 2.79
N LEU A 26 -12.04 5.54 3.52
CA LEU A 26 -11.81 6.98 3.64
C LEU A 26 -11.49 7.63 2.28
N ALA A 27 -10.71 6.96 1.43
CA ALA A 27 -10.40 7.48 0.10
C ALA A 27 -11.66 7.58 -0.77
N ILE A 28 -12.56 6.59 -0.72
CA ILE A 28 -13.86 6.62 -1.41
C ILE A 28 -14.74 7.76 -0.86
N GLU A 29 -14.88 7.87 0.47
CA GLU A 29 -15.66 8.93 1.13
C GLU A 29 -15.17 10.34 0.76
N HIS A 30 -13.87 10.48 0.52
CA HIS A 30 -13.24 11.72 0.09
C HIS A 30 -13.11 11.86 -1.43
N GLU A 31 -13.91 11.11 -2.20
CA GLU A 31 -13.99 11.18 -3.67
C GLU A 31 -12.63 11.05 -4.36
N ARG A 32 -11.75 10.19 -3.83
CA ARG A 32 -10.44 9.90 -4.44
C ARG A 32 -10.61 8.85 -5.53
N GLN A 33 -9.87 9.04 -6.61
CA GLN A 33 -9.85 8.10 -7.75
C GLN A 33 -9.05 6.83 -7.47
N GLY A 34 -8.14 6.87 -6.49
CA GLY A 34 -7.24 5.75 -6.25
C GLY A 34 -6.30 5.98 -5.07
N ILE A 35 -5.60 4.91 -4.70
CA ILE A 35 -4.53 4.89 -3.71
C ILE A 35 -3.24 4.46 -4.41
N THR A 36 -2.19 5.25 -4.26
CA THR A 36 -0.85 4.90 -4.73
C THR A 36 0.09 4.71 -3.55
N LEU A 37 1.02 3.78 -3.68
CA LEU A 37 2.06 3.55 -2.68
C LEU A 37 3.37 3.11 -3.34
N THR A 38 4.45 3.23 -2.57
CA THR A 38 5.72 2.58 -2.88
C THR A 38 6.03 1.50 -1.85
N CYS A 39 6.49 0.34 -2.31
CA CYS A 39 6.89 -0.74 -1.42
C CYS A 39 8.19 -1.43 -1.84
N LYS A 40 8.78 -2.20 -0.92
CA LYS A 40 9.88 -3.12 -1.23
C LYS A 40 9.35 -4.28 -2.08
N ALA A 41 10.22 -4.90 -2.87
CA ALA A 41 9.87 -6.04 -3.71
C ALA A 41 9.16 -7.18 -2.94
N SER A 42 9.61 -7.45 -1.71
CA SER A 42 9.04 -8.50 -0.85
C SER A 42 7.60 -8.26 -0.38
N LEU A 43 7.07 -7.05 -0.57
CA LEU A 43 5.71 -6.69 -0.18
C LEU A 43 4.74 -6.60 -1.37
N ILE A 44 5.21 -6.75 -2.62
CA ILE A 44 4.37 -6.65 -3.82
C ILE A 44 3.19 -7.61 -3.72
N SER A 45 3.46 -8.90 -3.54
CA SER A 45 2.41 -9.92 -3.47
C SER A 45 1.46 -9.73 -2.28
N PHE A 46 1.91 -9.11 -1.19
CA PHE A 46 1.03 -8.77 -0.07
C PHE A 46 0.00 -7.71 -0.50
N TYR A 47 0.44 -6.64 -1.17
CA TYR A 47 -0.48 -5.58 -1.63
C TYR A 47 -1.36 -6.04 -2.80
N GLU A 48 -0.87 -6.92 -3.68
CA GLU A 48 -1.68 -7.51 -4.75
C GLU A 48 -2.90 -8.28 -4.21
N GLN A 49 -2.80 -8.89 -3.02
CA GLN A 49 -3.95 -9.51 -2.34
C GLN A 49 -5.07 -8.51 -1.98
N TYR A 50 -4.76 -7.22 -1.92
CA TYR A 50 -5.71 -6.13 -1.66
C TYR A 50 -6.06 -5.34 -2.92
N SER A 51 -5.90 -5.95 -4.10
CA SER A 51 -6.23 -5.37 -5.42
C SER A 51 -5.37 -4.19 -5.85
N TYR A 52 -4.18 -4.05 -5.26
CA TYR A 52 -3.17 -3.14 -5.82
C TYR A 52 -2.51 -3.79 -7.03
N LEU A 53 -2.35 -3.02 -8.10
CA LEU A 53 -1.64 -3.41 -9.30
C LEU A 53 -0.21 -2.90 -9.24
N ASN A 54 0.75 -3.75 -9.60
CA ASN A 54 2.16 -3.39 -9.67
C ASN A 54 2.48 -2.63 -10.97
N TYR A 55 2.91 -1.38 -10.83
CA TYR A 55 3.34 -0.49 -11.93
C TYR A 55 4.86 -0.50 -12.15
N GLY A 56 5.57 -1.43 -11.52
CA GLY A 56 6.99 -1.65 -11.73
C GLY A 56 7.88 -0.77 -10.84
N VAL A 57 9.16 -0.68 -11.22
CA VAL A 57 10.19 -0.01 -10.44
C VAL A 57 9.89 1.48 -10.31
N SER A 58 9.95 1.98 -9.07
CA SER A 58 9.78 3.38 -8.74
C SER A 58 11.07 4.17 -9.01
N GLU A 59 10.93 5.42 -9.41
CA GLU A 59 12.07 6.36 -9.53
C GLU A 59 12.60 6.81 -8.16
N SER A 60 11.91 6.47 -7.06
CA SER A 60 12.35 6.80 -5.71
C SER A 60 13.71 6.20 -5.39
N LYS A 61 14.65 7.07 -5.00
CA LYS A 61 16.00 6.70 -4.54
C LYS A 61 16.14 6.71 -3.01
N HIS A 62 15.02 6.84 -2.30
CA HIS A 62 15.04 6.98 -0.85
C HIS A 62 15.61 5.72 -0.18
N GLY A 63 16.59 5.89 0.71
CA GLY A 63 17.15 4.80 1.51
C GLY A 63 17.99 3.78 0.75
N SER A 64 18.45 4.09 -0.48
CA SER A 64 19.33 3.22 -1.29
C SER A 64 18.75 1.81 -1.53
N ILE A 65 17.43 1.69 -1.55
CA ILE A 65 16.69 0.43 -1.79
C ILE A 65 15.87 0.61 -3.08
N GLN A 66 15.68 -0.48 -3.82
CA GLN A 66 14.76 -0.49 -4.96
C GLN A 66 13.31 -0.54 -4.47
N TRP A 67 12.53 0.45 -4.90
CA TRP A 67 11.10 0.58 -4.60
C TRP A 67 10.27 0.20 -5.83
N PHE A 68 9.02 -0.20 -5.60
CA PHE A 68 8.04 -0.50 -6.64
C PHE A 68 6.79 0.36 -6.42
N ASN A 69 6.23 0.90 -7.49
CA ASN A 69 4.99 1.66 -7.47
C ASN A 69 3.81 0.70 -7.59
N LEU A 70 2.83 0.87 -6.70
CA LEU A 70 1.58 0.12 -6.75
C LEU A 70 0.39 1.09 -6.73
N VAL A 71 -0.66 0.74 -7.45
CA VAL A 71 -1.88 1.55 -7.58
C VAL A 71 -3.12 0.69 -7.40
N LYS A 72 -4.06 1.18 -6.60
CA LYS A 72 -5.43 0.66 -6.52
C LYS A 72 -6.37 1.75 -7.00
N ASN A 73 -7.11 1.50 -8.09
CA ASN A 73 -8.17 2.39 -8.54
C ASN A 73 -9.44 2.12 -7.71
N LEU A 74 -10.24 3.15 -7.47
CA LEU A 74 -11.44 3.11 -6.61
C LEU A 74 -12.73 3.33 -7.41
N ASP A 75 -12.68 3.04 -8.71
CA ASP A 75 -13.77 3.21 -9.67
C ASP A 75 -14.98 2.29 -9.39
#